data_AF-A0A4P7C446-F1
#
_entry.id   AF-A0A4P7C446-F1
#
_cell.length_a   1.000
_cell.length_b   1.000
_cell.length_c   1.000
_cell.angle_alpha   90.00
_cell.angle_beta   90.00
_cell.angle_gamma   90.00
#
_symmetry.space_group_name_H-M   'P 1'
#
loop_
_entity.id
_entity.type
_entity.pdbx_description
1 polymer ?
#
loop_
_entity_poly.entity_id
_entity_poly.type
_entity_poly.pdbx_seq_one_letter_code
_entity_poly.pdbx_strand_id
1 'polypeptide(L)' 'MTRAEAQQEIFEYLEVFYNRQRPHSAIGYQTPGDYEKQYRKIA' A
#
# COMPACT_ATOMS: atom_id res chain seq x y z
N MET A 1 -3.48 -10.27 23.02
CA MET A 1 -4.14 -9.45 21.99
C MET A 1 -5.10 -8.48 22.65
N THR A 2 -4.62 -7.26 22.87
CA THR A 2 -5.40 -6.09 23.25
C THR A 2 -5.99 -5.44 22.00
N ARG A 3 -6.94 -4.51 22.17
CA ARG A 3 -7.49 -3.74 21.05
C ARG A 3 -6.41 -2.94 20.31
N ALA A 4 -5.43 -2.41 21.03
CA ALA A 4 -4.32 -1.67 20.44
C ALA A 4 -3.41 -2.58 19.61
N GLU A 5 -3.10 -3.78 20.11
CA GLU A 5 -2.32 -4.79 19.38
C GLU A 5 -3.03 -5.19 18.07
N ALA A 6 -4.33 -5.47 18.12
CA ALA A 6 -5.09 -5.83 16.91
C ALA A 6 -5.15 -4.69 15.88
N GLN A 7 -5.26 -3.43 16.32
CA GLN A 7 -5.22 -2.27 15.41
C GLN A 7 -3.86 -2.15 14.73
N GLN A 8 -2.78 -2.41 15.45
CA GLN A 8 -1.43 -2.38 14.90
C GLN A 8 -1.22 -3.51 13.87
N GLU A 9 -1.66 -4.72 14.18
CA GLU A 9 -1.58 -5.86 13.25
C GLU A 9 -2.35 -5.58 11.94
N ILE A 10 -3.56 -5.00 12.04
CA ILE A 10 -4.35 -4.61 10.87
C ILE A 10 -3.64 -3.53 10.06
N PHE A 11 -3.11 -2.50 10.73
CA PHE A 11 -2.38 -1.42 10.06
C PHE A 11 -1.16 -1.96 9.31
N GLU A 12 -0.37 -2.81 9.95
CA GLU A 12 0.81 -3.43 9.32
C GLU A 12 0.41 -4.29 8.13
N TYR A 13 -0.64 -5.11 8.25
CA TYR A 13 -1.15 -5.87 7.12
C TYR A 13 -1.56 -4.97 5.94
N LEU A 14 -2.31 -3.89 6.22
CA LEU A 14 -2.79 -2.98 5.20
C LEU A 14 -1.64 -2.26 4.48
N GLU A 15 -0.69 -1.69 5.22
CA GLU A 15 0.40 -0.88 4.67
C GLU A 15 1.51 -1.72 4.02
N VAL A 16 1.93 -2.79 4.69
CA VAL A 16 3.11 -3.57 4.29
C VAL A 16 2.76 -4.61 3.23
N PHE A 17 1.54 -5.16 3.26
CA PHE A 17 1.17 -6.29 2.39
C PHE A 17 0.05 -5.96 1.41
N TYR A 18 -1.09 -5.45 1.90
CA TYR A 18 -2.27 -5.27 1.05
C TYR A 18 -2.10 -4.14 0.05
N ASN A 19 -1.74 -2.93 0.51
CA ASN A 19 -1.57 -1.75 -0.34
C ASN A 19 -0.45 -1.96 -1.37
N ARG A 20 0.57 -2.77 -1.08
CA ARG A 20 1.63 -3.10 -2.03
C ARG A 20 1.17 -3.99 -3.19
N GLN A 21 0.10 -4.75 -3.03
CA GLN A 21 -0.42 -5.67 -4.05
C GLN A 21 -1.69 -5.16 -4.72
N ARG A 22 -2.41 -4.25 -4.07
CA ARG A 22 -3.70 -3.76 -4.56
C ARG A 22 -3.49 -2.78 -5.73
N PRO A 23 -4.05 -3.06 -6.92
CA PRO A 23 -4.13 -2.08 -7.99
C PRO A 23 -5.21 -1.04 -7.68
N HIS A 24 -4.92 0.23 -7.94
CA HIS A 24 -5.85 1.33 -7.70
C HIS A 24 -6.30 1.94 -9.02
N SER A 25 -7.61 1.99 -9.26
CA SER A 25 -8.17 2.57 -10.49
C SER A 25 -7.78 4.04 -10.70
N ALA A 26 -7.61 4.79 -9.61
CA ALA A 26 -7.18 6.19 -9.64
C ALA A 26 -5.78 6.40 -10.22
N ILE A 27 -4.91 5.37 -10.19
CA ILE A 27 -3.54 5.41 -10.74
C ILE A 27 -3.38 4.35 -11.84
N GLY A 28 -4.41 4.19 -12.68
CA GLY A 28 -4.32 3.34 -13.86
C GLY A 28 -4.17 1.85 -13.54
N TYR A 29 -4.76 1.39 -12.43
CA TYR A 29 -4.63 0.01 -11.94
C TYR A 29 -3.19 -0.41 -11.62
N GLN A 30 -2.35 0.56 -11.27
CA GLN A 30 -1.02 0.29 -10.73
C GLN A 30 -1.08 0.14 -9.20
N THR A 31 -0.08 -0.55 -8.65
CA THR A 31 0.17 -0.50 -7.20
C THR A 31 0.80 0.86 -6.85
N PRO A 32 0.62 1.37 -5.61
CA PRO A 32 1.24 2.63 -5.19
C PRO A 32 2.76 2.62 -5.38
N GLY A 33 3.42 1.49 -5.07
CA GLY A 33 4.86 1.36 -5.22
C GLY A 33 5.33 1.40 -6.68
N ASP A 34 4.57 0.80 -7.61
CA ASP A 34 4.89 0.87 -9.04
C ASP A 34 4.65 2.26 -9.62
N TYR A 35 3.56 2.91 -9.18
CA TYR A 35 3.28 4.29 -9.54
C TYR A 35 4.39 5.24 -9.07
N GLU A 36 4.84 5.12 -7.81
CA GLU A 36 5.97 5.91 -7.29
C GLU A 36 7.27 5.67 -8.06
N LYS A 37 7.60 4.41 -8.39
CA LYS A 37 8.78 4.08 -9.20
C LYS A 37 8.72 4.70 -10.58
N GLN A 38 7.55 4.68 -11.22
CA GLN A 38 7.35 5.30 -12.52
C GLN A 38 7.48 6.83 -12.41
N TYR A 39 6.86 7.44 -11.41
CA TYR A 39 6.94 8.88 -11.17
C TYR A 39 8.40 9.33 -10.97
N ARG A 40 9.18 8.59 -10.17
CA ARG A 40 10.61 8.88 -9.95
C ARG A 40 11.50 8.71 -11.17
N LYS A 41 11.09 7.94 -12.19
CA LYS A 41 11.84 7.81 -13.45
C LYS A 41 11.57 8.96 -14.42
N ILE A 42 10.46 9.67 -14.24
CA ILE A 42 10.01 10.77 -15.10
C ILE A 42 10.55 12.12 -14.59
N ALA A 43 10.72 12.26 -13.27
CA ALA A 43 11.39 13.38 -12.63
C ALA A 43 12.91 13.34 -12.82
#